data_AF-A0ABC8KSU6-F1
#
_entry.id   AF-A0ABC8KSU6-F1
#
_cell.length_a   1.000
_cell.length_b   1.000
_cell.length_c   1.000
_cell.angle_alpha   90.00
_cell.angle_beta   90.00
_cell.angle_gamma   90.00
#
_symmetry.space_group_name_H-M   'P 1'
#
loop_
_entity.id
_entity.type
_entity.pdbx_description
1 polymer ?
#
loop_
_entity_poly.entity_id
_entity_poly.type
_entity_poly.pdbx_seq_one_letter_code
_entity_poly.pdbx_strand_id
1 'polypeptide(L)'
;MVEEIWEELAKEKYMEWELASAWRSWELNSLKETCEAALNQQRALEMSRTEDSSEEAYTSHTEQLKALDRVFEKVAEDDKPTEVPDYLCCKITLEIFRYPVISPSGVTYERAAILEHINKVGKFDPITRESIKTGSKSGYQRGTGILS
;
A
#
# COMPACT_ATOMS: atom_id res chain seq x y z
N MET A 1 25.86 -0.15 -8.45
CA MET A 1 26.36 -0.30 -7.07
C MET A 1 25.41 0.25 -6.01
N VAL A 2 25.11 1.56 -5.89
CA VAL A 2 24.12 2.04 -4.88
C VAL A 2 22.69 1.60 -5.24
N GLU A 3 22.35 1.67 -6.52
CA GLU A 3 21.06 1.22 -7.08
C GLU A 3 20.83 -0.27 -6.82
N GLU A 4 21.77 -1.12 -7.22
CA GLU A 4 21.76 -2.57 -6.97
C GLU A 4 21.58 -2.93 -5.49
N ILE A 5 22.24 -2.22 -4.57
CA ILE A 5 22.08 -2.46 -3.13
C ILE A 5 20.65 -2.17 -2.67
N TRP A 6 20.05 -1.08 -3.18
CA TRP A 6 18.68 -0.72 -2.82
C TRP A 6 17.67 -1.71 -3.41
N GLU A 7 17.85 -2.13 -4.67
CA GLU A 7 17.02 -3.13 -5.32
C GLU A 7 17.02 -4.46 -4.57
N GLU A 8 18.21 -4.96 -4.19
CA GLU A 8 18.31 -6.20 -3.41
C GLU A 8 17.69 -6.04 -2.00
N LEU A 9 17.90 -4.91 -1.32
CA LEU A 9 17.26 -4.65 -0.03
C LEU A 9 15.74 -4.58 -0.14
N ALA A 10 15.21 -3.89 -1.16
CA ALA A 10 13.77 -3.78 -1.39
C ALA A 10 13.15 -5.14 -1.69
N LYS A 11 13.82 -5.96 -2.49
CA LYS A 11 13.41 -7.33 -2.79
C LYS A 11 13.38 -8.20 -1.53
N GLU A 12 14.44 -8.21 -0.74
CA GLU A 12 14.47 -8.99 0.51
C GLU A 12 13.40 -8.54 1.51
N LYS A 13 13.19 -7.23 1.63
CA LYS A 13 12.12 -6.69 2.49
C LYS A 13 10.73 -7.09 2.00
N TYR A 14 10.52 -7.13 0.70
CA TYR A 14 9.29 -7.61 0.11
C TYR A 14 9.08 -9.10 0.40
N MET A 15 10.10 -9.95 0.23
CA MET A 15 10.01 -11.38 0.55
C MET A 15 9.71 -11.64 2.03
N GLU A 16 10.34 -10.88 2.93
CA GLU A 16 10.07 -10.93 4.38
C GLU A 16 8.61 -10.59 4.68
N TRP A 17 8.10 -9.53 4.05
CA TRP A 17 6.70 -9.13 4.17
C TRP A 17 5.74 -10.18 3.60
N GLU A 18 6.02 -10.77 2.43
CA GLU A 18 5.18 -11.80 1.82
C GLU A 18 5.06 -13.03 2.72
N LEU A 19 6.19 -13.51 3.28
CA LEU A 19 6.16 -14.64 4.19
C LEU A 19 5.34 -14.32 5.45
N ALA A 20 5.56 -13.14 6.04
CA ALA A 20 4.83 -12.72 7.23
C ALA A 20 3.32 -12.52 6.95
N SER A 21 2.98 -11.99 5.77
CA SER A 21 1.59 -11.81 5.30
C SER A 21 0.90 -13.16 5.07
N ALA A 22 1.58 -14.11 4.44
CA ALA A 22 1.07 -15.47 4.26
C ALA A 22 0.77 -16.15 5.61
N TRP A 23 1.66 -16.00 6.60
CA TRP A 23 1.44 -16.51 7.95
C TRP A 23 0.24 -15.85 8.64
N ARG A 24 0.13 -14.52 8.57
CA ARG A 24 -1.02 -13.80 9.14
C ARG A 24 -2.33 -14.22 8.48
N SER A 25 -2.35 -14.33 7.17
CA SER A 25 -3.52 -14.79 6.40
C SER A 25 -3.94 -16.20 6.81
N TRP A 26 -2.97 -17.11 6.94
CA TRP A 26 -3.23 -18.47 7.39
C TRP A 26 -3.80 -18.50 8.82
N GLU A 27 -3.18 -17.78 9.75
CA GLU A 27 -3.62 -17.70 11.14
C GLU A 27 -5.04 -17.13 11.26
N LEU A 28 -5.32 -16.03 10.55
CA LEU A 28 -6.64 -15.40 10.52
C LEU A 28 -7.70 -16.33 9.94
N ASN A 29 -7.39 -17.04 8.85
CA ASN A 29 -8.32 -18.00 8.26
C ASN A 29 -8.59 -19.19 9.19
N SER A 30 -7.54 -19.74 9.83
CA SER A 30 -7.69 -20.83 10.80
C SER A 30 -8.55 -20.42 12.00
N LEU A 31 -8.33 -19.21 12.52
CA LEU A 31 -9.13 -18.66 13.61
C LEU A 31 -10.59 -18.43 13.16
N LYS A 32 -10.79 -17.89 11.96
CA LYS A 32 -12.12 -17.69 11.37
C LYS A 32 -12.90 -19.00 11.28
N GLU A 33 -12.31 -20.05 10.70
CA GLU A 33 -12.92 -21.38 10.59
C GLU A 33 -13.30 -21.94 11.98
N THR A 34 -12.42 -21.74 12.97
CA THR A 34 -12.68 -22.16 14.36
C THR A 34 -13.88 -21.42 14.95
N CYS A 35 -13.96 -20.09 14.76
CA CYS A 35 -15.08 -19.28 15.22
C CYS A 35 -16.40 -19.66 14.54
N GLU A 36 -16.40 -19.89 13.23
CA GLU A 36 -17.57 -20.35 12.48
C GLU A 36 -18.04 -21.72 12.97
N ALA A 37 -17.12 -22.66 13.17
CA ALA A 37 -17.44 -23.98 13.71
C ALA A 37 -18.07 -23.87 15.11
N ALA A 38 -17.53 -23.03 15.97
CA ALA A 38 -18.07 -22.80 17.32
C ALA A 38 -19.49 -22.19 17.29
N LEU A 39 -19.73 -21.19 16.44
CA LEU A 39 -21.06 -20.60 16.27
C LEU A 39 -22.07 -21.64 15.75
N ASN A 40 -21.69 -22.42 14.74
CA ASN A 40 -22.54 -23.47 14.18
C ASN A 40 -22.84 -24.58 15.20
N GLN A 41 -21.86 -24.96 16.02
CA GLN A 41 -22.07 -25.93 17.10
C GLN A 41 -23.02 -25.38 18.17
N GLN A 42 -22.84 -24.13 18.58
CA GLN A 42 -23.75 -23.47 19.53
C GLN A 42 -25.18 -23.46 18.99
N ARG A 43 -25.33 -23.12 17.71
CA ARG A 43 -26.64 -23.12 17.03
C ARG A 43 -27.29 -24.50 17.01
N ALA A 44 -26.51 -25.56 16.73
CA ALA A 44 -27.01 -26.93 16.76
C ALA A 44 -27.46 -27.35 18.16
N LEU A 45 -26.71 -26.97 19.21
CA LEU A 45 -27.08 -27.23 20.60
C LEU A 45 -28.37 -26.51 20.99
N GLU A 46 -28.53 -25.24 20.63
CA GLU A 46 -29.76 -24.47 20.86
C GLU A 46 -30.97 -25.15 20.18
N MET A 47 -30.85 -25.54 18.91
CA MET A 47 -31.89 -26.25 18.17
C MET A 47 -32.30 -27.58 18.81
N SER A 48 -31.38 -28.25 19.51
CA SER A 48 -31.70 -29.49 20.26
C SER A 48 -32.34 -29.25 21.63
N ARG A 49 -32.10 -28.08 22.25
CA ARG A 49 -32.63 -27.71 23.59
C ARG A 49 -34.00 -27.06 23.52
N THR A 50 -34.27 -26.36 22.43
CA THR A 50 -35.52 -25.65 22.17
C THR A 50 -36.05 -26.09 20.81
N GLU A 51 -37.33 -26.47 20.72
CA GLU A 51 -38.04 -26.68 19.44
C GLU A 51 -38.24 -25.37 18.64
N ASP A 52 -37.40 -24.38 18.89
CA ASP A 52 -37.44 -23.07 18.26
C ASP A 52 -36.76 -23.13 16.89
N SER A 53 -37.54 -23.61 15.92
CA SER A 53 -37.22 -23.58 14.49
C SER A 53 -37.76 -22.30 13.82
N SER A 54 -37.84 -21.19 14.56
CA SER A 54 -38.34 -19.92 14.03
C SER A 54 -37.39 -19.30 12.99
N GLU A 55 -37.97 -18.55 12.06
CA GLU A 55 -37.22 -17.77 11.05
C GLU A 55 -36.34 -16.68 11.71
N GLU A 56 -36.77 -16.15 12.86
CA GLU A 56 -36.02 -15.19 13.68
C GLU A 56 -34.72 -15.77 14.19
N ALA A 57 -34.73 -17.03 14.61
CA ALA A 57 -33.55 -17.71 15.09
C ALA A 57 -32.55 -17.96 13.94
N TYR A 58 -33.04 -18.34 12.75
CA TYR A 58 -32.18 -18.52 11.56
C TYR A 58 -31.55 -17.20 11.10
N THR A 59 -32.35 -16.13 11.04
CA THR A 59 -31.86 -14.79 10.67
C THR A 59 -30.78 -14.32 11.64
N SER A 60 -31.00 -14.42 12.96
CA SER A 60 -29.98 -14.06 13.96
C SER A 60 -28.65 -14.82 13.78
N HIS A 61 -28.69 -16.14 13.51
CA HIS A 61 -27.47 -16.92 13.27
C HIS A 61 -26.71 -16.46 12.02
N THR A 62 -27.44 -16.21 10.93
CA THR A 62 -26.82 -15.71 9.69
C THR A 62 -26.23 -14.32 9.86
N GLU A 63 -26.83 -13.46 10.69
CA GLU A 63 -26.30 -12.14 11.00
C GLU A 63 -25.00 -12.22 11.82
N GLN A 64 -24.90 -13.17 12.76
CA GLN A 64 -23.66 -13.41 13.50
C GLN A 64 -22.52 -13.87 12.59
N LEU A 65 -22.78 -14.80 11.66
CA LEU A 65 -21.78 -15.24 10.68
C LEU A 65 -21.34 -14.07 9.78
N LYS A 66 -22.27 -13.26 9.29
CA LYS A 66 -21.95 -12.06 8.51
C LYS A 66 -21.14 -11.03 9.32
N ALA A 67 -21.45 -10.88 10.61
CA ALA A 67 -20.69 -10.00 11.48
C ALA A 67 -19.26 -10.51 11.68
N LEU A 68 -19.09 -11.84 11.85
CA LEU A 68 -17.80 -12.50 11.93
C LEU A 68 -16.99 -12.27 10.64
N ASP A 69 -17.60 -12.49 9.48
CA ASP A 69 -16.99 -12.22 8.17
C ASP A 69 -16.45 -10.79 8.08
N ARG A 70 -17.27 -9.80 8.44
CA ARG A 70 -16.88 -8.39 8.40
C ARG A 70 -15.66 -8.08 9.29
N VAL A 71 -15.56 -8.72 10.46
CA VAL A 71 -14.42 -8.53 11.36
C VAL A 71 -13.14 -9.04 10.70
N PHE A 72 -13.17 -10.27 10.17
CA PHE A 72 -11.99 -10.85 9.51
C PHE A 72 -11.65 -10.15 8.20
N GLU A 73 -12.65 -9.75 7.40
CA GLU A 73 -12.45 -8.94 6.20
C GLU A 73 -11.76 -7.63 6.52
N LYS A 74 -12.17 -6.96 7.61
CA LYS A 74 -11.60 -5.68 8.03
C LYS A 74 -10.15 -5.81 8.46
N VAL A 75 -9.81 -6.86 9.21
CA VAL A 75 -8.43 -7.12 9.64
C VAL A 75 -7.54 -7.52 8.46
N ALA A 76 -8.09 -8.23 7.47
CA ALA A 76 -7.35 -8.63 6.28
C ALA A 76 -7.09 -7.48 5.29
N GLU A 77 -7.67 -6.28 5.48
CA GLU A 77 -7.48 -5.15 4.55
C GLU A 77 -6.03 -4.70 4.44
N ASP A 78 -5.28 -4.69 5.54
CA ASP A 78 -3.90 -4.19 5.57
C ASP A 78 -2.92 -5.09 4.80
N ASP A 79 -3.24 -6.38 4.65
CA ASP A 79 -2.45 -7.35 3.89
C ASP A 79 -2.91 -7.50 2.43
N LYS A 80 -3.95 -6.76 2.00
CA LYS A 80 -4.36 -6.74 0.60
C LYS A 80 -3.36 -5.93 -0.23
N PRO A 81 -2.77 -6.48 -1.30
CA PRO A 81 -1.91 -5.71 -2.19
C PRO A 81 -2.72 -4.60 -2.86
N THR A 82 -2.21 -3.38 -2.82
CA THR A 82 -2.80 -2.21 -3.46
C THR A 82 -1.86 -1.61 -4.48
N GLU A 83 -2.42 -0.93 -5.47
CA GLU A 83 -1.62 -0.13 -6.39
C GLU A 83 -0.99 1.07 -5.68
N VAL A 84 0.22 1.42 -6.10
CA VAL A 84 0.94 2.59 -5.59
C VAL A 84 0.28 3.86 -6.14
N PRO A 85 -0.09 4.83 -5.29
CA PRO A 85 -0.67 6.07 -5.78
C PRO A 85 0.27 6.89 -6.68
N ASP A 86 -0.24 7.35 -7.84
CA ASP A 86 0.53 8.10 -8.86
C ASP A 86 1.25 9.37 -8.39
N TYR A 87 0.80 9.97 -7.28
CA TYR A 87 1.44 11.15 -6.69
C TYR A 87 2.71 10.81 -5.90
N LEU A 88 2.93 9.52 -5.58
CA LEU A 88 4.20 9.01 -5.05
C LEU A 88 5.18 8.61 -6.15
N CYS A 89 4.75 8.66 -7.41
CA CYS A 89 5.54 8.27 -8.57
C CYS A 89 6.07 9.49 -9.34
N CYS A 90 7.31 9.36 -9.80
CA CYS A 90 7.99 10.35 -10.63
C CYS A 90 7.34 10.47 -12.01
N LYS A 91 7.16 11.71 -12.48
CA LYS A 91 6.54 11.99 -13.80
C LYS A 91 7.43 11.66 -15.00
N ILE A 92 8.70 11.32 -14.78
CA ILE A 92 9.63 10.87 -15.83
C ILE A 92 9.84 9.35 -15.77
N THR A 93 10.21 8.80 -14.60
CA THR A 93 10.52 7.37 -14.46
C THR A 93 9.29 6.50 -14.30
N LEU A 94 8.15 7.09 -13.89
CA LEU A 94 6.91 6.40 -13.54
C LEU A 94 7.06 5.41 -12.35
N GLU A 95 8.17 5.49 -11.63
CA GLU A 95 8.47 4.70 -10.42
C GLU A 95 8.32 5.55 -9.15
N ILE A 96 8.23 4.87 -8.00
CA ILE A 96 8.22 5.51 -6.67
C ILE A 96 9.45 6.41 -6.52
N PHE A 97 9.24 7.61 -5.97
CA PHE A 97 10.34 8.53 -5.65
C PHE A 97 11.32 7.92 -4.65
N ARG A 98 12.61 8.02 -4.96
CA ARG A 98 13.69 7.72 -4.02
C ARG A 98 14.39 8.99 -3.56
N TYR A 99 14.68 9.89 -4.50
CA TYR A 99 15.20 11.22 -4.21
C TYR A 99 14.35 12.30 -4.89
N PRO A 100 13.15 12.58 -4.36
CA PRO A 100 12.26 13.57 -4.94
C PRO A 100 12.88 14.96 -4.87
N VAL A 101 12.76 15.71 -5.96
CA VAL A 101 13.14 17.11 -6.07
C VAL A 101 12.05 17.89 -6.77
N ILE A 102 11.77 19.10 -6.27
CA ILE A 102 10.70 19.96 -6.79
C ILE A 102 11.31 20.97 -7.77
N SER A 103 10.76 21.04 -8.98
CA SER A 103 11.09 22.09 -9.95
C SER A 103 10.52 23.44 -9.51
N PRO A 104 11.04 24.58 -10.01
CA PRO A 104 10.45 25.90 -9.72
C PRO A 104 8.97 26.02 -10.11
N SER A 105 8.50 25.22 -11.06
CA SER A 105 7.10 25.12 -11.49
C SER A 105 6.22 24.31 -10.54
N GLY A 106 6.80 23.77 -9.45
CA GLY A 106 6.09 23.02 -8.42
C GLY A 106 5.89 21.53 -8.72
N VAL A 107 6.53 20.99 -9.77
CA VAL A 107 6.40 19.57 -10.14
C VAL A 107 7.53 18.77 -9.51
N THR A 108 7.21 17.62 -8.92
CA THR A 108 8.18 16.73 -8.29
C THR A 108 8.70 15.68 -9.28
N TYR A 109 10.02 15.51 -9.31
CA TYR A 109 10.72 14.54 -10.15
C TYR A 109 11.74 13.74 -9.34
N GLU A 110 12.12 12.57 -9.85
CA GLU A 110 13.31 11.86 -9.40
C GLU A 110 14.55 12.66 -9.82
N ARG A 111 15.47 12.88 -8.87
CA ARG A 111 16.61 13.79 -9.06
C ARG A 111 17.47 13.39 -10.25
N ALA A 112 17.78 12.11 -10.39
CA ALA A 112 18.60 11.63 -11.51
C ALA A 112 17.92 11.92 -12.86
N ALA A 113 16.61 11.64 -12.95
CA ALA A 113 15.84 11.76 -14.17
C ALA A 113 15.68 13.22 -14.63
N ILE A 114 15.38 14.16 -13.72
CA ILE A 114 15.25 15.58 -14.09
C ILE A 114 16.59 16.20 -14.48
N LEU A 115 17.69 15.83 -13.81
CA LEU A 115 19.02 16.30 -14.18
C LEU A 115 19.44 15.76 -15.55
N GLU A 116 19.13 14.50 -15.85
CA GLU A 116 19.35 13.92 -17.16
C GLU A 116 18.54 14.63 -18.25
N HIS A 117 17.26 14.91 -18.00
CA HIS A 117 16.41 15.70 -18.91
C HIS A 117 17.02 17.08 -19.18
N ILE A 118 17.43 17.80 -18.14
CA ILE A 118 18.04 19.13 -18.25
C ILE A 118 19.31 19.09 -19.11
N ASN A 119 20.13 18.05 -18.96
CA ASN A 119 21.39 17.91 -19.67
C ASN A 119 21.24 17.43 -21.12
N LYS A 120 20.31 16.51 -21.39
CA LYS A 120 20.17 15.86 -22.71
C LYS A 120 19.07 16.47 -23.60
N VAL A 121 17.99 16.95 -23.00
CA VAL A 121 16.80 17.44 -23.73
C VAL A 121 16.76 18.97 -23.72
N GLY A 122 16.94 19.59 -22.55
CA GLY A 122 17.02 21.05 -22.45
C GLY A 122 16.61 21.60 -21.08
N LYS A 123 16.93 22.87 -20.85
CA LYS A 123 16.68 23.59 -19.57
C LYS A 123 15.24 24.08 -19.43
N PHE A 124 14.29 23.15 -19.50
CA PHE A 124 12.87 23.41 -19.30
C PHE A 124 12.23 22.28 -18.49
N ASP A 125 11.09 22.57 -17.88
CA ASP A 125 10.33 21.60 -17.10
C ASP A 125 9.62 20.60 -18.03
N PRO A 126 9.79 19.27 -17.84
CA PRO A 126 9.24 18.26 -18.74
C PRO A 126 7.72 18.34 -18.95
N ILE A 127 6.99 18.82 -17.94
CA ILE A 127 5.53 18.85 -17.93
C ILE A 127 5.01 20.23 -18.32
N THR A 128 5.45 21.29 -17.65
CA THR A 128 4.94 22.65 -17.84
C THR A 128 5.63 23.40 -18.98
N ARG A 129 6.79 22.93 -19.44
CA ARG A 129 7.65 23.57 -20.45
C ARG A 129 8.21 24.93 -20.03
N GLU A 130 8.06 25.31 -18.77
CA GLU A 130 8.67 26.53 -18.23
C GLU A 130 10.19 26.40 -18.18
N SER A 131 10.92 27.50 -18.40
CA SER A 131 12.38 27.47 -18.37
C SER A 131 12.91 27.26 -16.96
N ILE A 132 13.76 26.24 -16.77
CA ILE A 132 14.46 25.99 -15.51
C ILE A 132 15.72 26.85 -15.48
N LYS A 133 15.65 27.97 -14.76
CA LYS A 133 16.82 28.81 -14.51
C LYS A 133 17.68 28.12 -13.46
N THR A 134 18.87 27.67 -13.84
CA THR A 134 19.90 27.27 -12.87
C THR A 134 20.36 28.52 -12.12
N GLY A 135 19.81 28.79 -10.95
CA GLY A 135 20.31 29.83 -10.07
C GLY A 135 21.77 29.53 -9.74
N SER A 136 22.65 30.54 -9.80
CA SER A 136 24.09 30.44 -9.50
C SER A 136 24.43 30.06 -8.05
N LYS A 137 23.56 29.35 -7.33
CA LYS A 137 23.85 28.78 -6.03
C LYS A 137 24.15 27.30 -6.20
N SER A 138 25.43 27.01 -6.42
CA SER A 138 26.08 25.72 -6.23
C SER A 138 25.95 25.26 -4.76
N GLY A 139 24.74 24.94 -4.32
CA GLY A 139 24.47 24.63 -2.93
C GLY A 139 23.14 23.92 -2.78
N TYR A 140 23.21 22.60 -2.65
CA TYR A 140 22.18 21.80 -2.01
C TYR A 140 21.77 22.49 -0.70
N GLN A 141 20.60 23.14 -0.66
CA GLN A 141 20.04 23.59 0.61
C GLN A 141 19.60 22.35 1.37
N ARG A 142 20.49 21.85 2.24
CA ARG A 142 20.17 20.78 3.20
C ARG A 142 18.88 21.16 3.90
N GLY A 143 17.79 20.47 3.57
CA GLY A 143 16.50 20.58 4.24
C GLY A 143 15.30 20.99 3.37
N THR A 144 15.46 21.49 2.14
CA THR A 144 14.29 22.01 1.38
C THR A 144 13.89 21.22 0.13
N GLY A 145 14.76 20.39 -0.46
CA GLY A 145 14.42 19.55 -1.62
C GLY A 145 14.08 20.32 -2.91
N ILE A 146 14.36 21.63 -2.97
CA ILE A 146 14.06 22.49 -4.12
C ILE A 146 15.28 22.54 -5.05
N LEU A 147 15.08 22.28 -6.34
CA LEU A 147 16.06 22.57 -7.39
C LEU A 147 16.10 24.08 -7.61
N SER A 148 17.21 24.72 -7.21
CA SER A 148 17.48 26.16 -7.44
C SER A 148 18.30 26.37 -8.69
#